data_AF-A0AAX3UEH8-F1
#
_entry.id   AF-A0AAX3UEH8-F1
#
_cell.length_a   1.000
_cell.length_b   1.000
_cell.length_c   1.000
_cell.angle_alpha   90.00
_cell.angle_beta   90.00
_cell.angle_gamma   90.00
#
_symmetry.space_group_name_H-M   'P 1'
#
loop_
_entity.id
_entity.type
_entity.pdbx_description
1 polymer ?
#
loop_
_entity_poly.entity_id
_entity_poly.type
_entity_poly.pdbx_seq_one_letter_code
_entity_poly.pdbx_strand_id
1 'polypeptide(L)'
;MKKMQGFLMVESMVAVIISVVAVSCLYLTVVQSQKNGRSLELKTDRAYAYHILTSSHLRQIVVHDRIYEKAGQHRIYDKEAKQEFIIEK
;
A
#
# COMPACT_ATOMS: atom_id res chain seq x y z
N MET A 1 37.27 34.20 18.89
CA MET A 1 36.86 32.79 19.16
C MET A 1 35.36 32.61 19.44
N LYS A 2 34.72 33.37 20.35
CA LYS A 2 33.27 33.21 20.67
C LYS A 2 32.31 33.30 19.45
N LYS A 3 32.59 34.17 18.46
CA LYS A 3 31.79 34.28 17.22
C LYS A 3 31.82 33.02 16.33
N MET A 4 32.98 32.35 16.22
CA MET A 4 33.11 31.11 15.43
C MET A 4 32.38 29.93 16.09
N GLN A 5 32.41 29.85 17.42
CA GLN A 5 31.71 28.80 18.17
C GLN A 5 30.19 28.93 18.04
N GLY A 6 29.65 30.14 18.09
CA GLY A 6 28.21 30.38 17.86
C GLY A 6 27.76 30.04 16.44
N PHE A 7 28.59 30.33 15.43
CA PHE A 7 28.33 29.95 14.04
C PHE A 7 28.26 28.42 13.88
N LEU A 8 29.23 27.70 14.44
CA LEU A 8 29.28 26.23 14.39
C LEU A 8 28.06 25.58 15.09
N MET A 9 27.61 26.19 16.19
CA MET A 9 26.46 25.70 16.95
C MET A 9 25.16 25.83 16.14
N VAL A 10 24.93 26.97 15.48
CA VAL A 10 23.76 27.18 14.62
C VAL A 10 23.77 26.23 13.43
N GLU A 11 24.91 26.05 12.77
CA GLU A 11 25.07 25.12 11.65
C GLU A 11 24.77 23.68 12.07
N SER A 12 25.27 23.26 13.23
CA SER A 12 24.99 21.93 13.80
C SER A 12 23.50 21.76 14.11
N MET A 13 22.84 22.78 14.67
CA MET A 13 21.39 22.73 14.93
C MET A 13 20.58 22.59 13.65
N VAL A 14 20.92 23.34 12.60
CA VAL A 14 20.27 23.24 11.29
C VAL A 14 20.48 21.85 10.69
N ALA A 15 21.71 21.31 10.77
CA ALA A 15 22.02 19.96 10.29
C ALA A 15 21.20 18.88 11.02
N VAL A 16 21.02 19.00 12.33
CA VAL A 16 20.18 18.09 13.13
C VAL A 16 18.72 18.19 12.70
N ILE A 17 18.18 19.39 12.53
CA ILE A 17 16.80 19.60 12.08
C ILE A 17 16.58 18.94 10.71
N ILE A 18 17.47 19.19 9.76
CA ILE A 18 17.40 18.59 8.42
C ILE A 18 17.46 17.06 8.52
N SER A 19 18.35 16.52 9.36
CA SER A 19 18.49 15.08 9.56
C SER A 19 17.20 14.44 10.09
N VAL A 20 16.56 15.07 11.09
CA VAL A 20 15.29 14.58 11.65
C VAL A 20 14.18 14.61 10.59
N VAL A 21 14.09 15.68 9.80
CA VAL A 21 13.11 15.78 8.71
C VAL A 21 13.36 14.70 7.66
N ALA A 22 14.61 14.51 7.23
CA ALA A 22 14.97 13.52 6.22
C ALA A 22 14.62 12.09 6.66
N VAL A 23 14.96 11.71 7.89
CA VAL A 23 14.63 10.38 8.45
C VAL A 23 13.11 10.21 8.56
N SER A 24 12.38 11.27 8.97
CA SER A 24 10.92 11.22 9.07
C SER A 24 10.26 11.03 7.70
N CYS A 25 10.71 11.76 6.68
CA CYS A 25 10.24 11.60 5.32
C CYS A 25 10.51 10.18 4.81
N LEU A 26 11.72 9.66 5.00
CA LEU A 26 12.07 8.29 4.59
C LEU A 26 11.16 7.25 5.25
N TYR A 27 10.95 7.37 6.56
CA TYR A 27 10.05 6.49 7.30
C TYR A 27 8.63 6.51 6.73
N LEU A 28 8.06 7.70 6.53
CA LEU A 28 6.72 7.85 5.96
C LEU A 28 6.63 7.28 4.55
N THR A 29 7.65 7.50 3.71
CA THR A 29 7.72 6.94 2.36
C THR A 29 7.73 5.41 2.39
N VAL A 30 8.53 4.79 3.26
CA VAL A 30 8.58 3.32 3.38
C VAL A 30 7.24 2.77 3.84
N VAL A 31 6.63 3.36 4.87
CA VAL A 31 5.33 2.93 5.38
C VAL A 31 4.24 3.06 4.31
N GLN A 32 4.22 4.18 3.59
CA GLN A 32 3.23 4.39 2.53
C GLN A 32 3.47 3.46 1.34
N SER A 33 4.73 3.18 1.00
CA SER A 33 5.09 2.24 -0.06
C SER A 33 4.59 0.82 0.25
N GLN A 34 4.79 0.35 1.48
CA GLN A 34 4.27 -0.96 1.90
C GLN A 34 2.74 -1.03 1.84
N LYS A 35 2.05 0.01 2.33
CA LYS A 35 0.58 0.09 2.27
C LYS A 35 0.09 0.11 0.82
N ASN A 36 0.74 0.87 -0.05
CA ASN A 36 0.40 0.94 -1.47
C ASN A 36 0.66 -0.39 -2.17
N GLY A 37 1.79 -1.05 -1.91
CA GLY A 37 2.11 -2.36 -2.47
C GLY A 37 1.03 -3.40 -2.14
N ARG A 38 0.64 -3.50 -0.86
CA ARG A 38 -0.43 -4.41 -0.43
C ARG A 38 -1.79 -4.07 -1.04
N SER A 39 -2.10 -2.79 -1.19
CA SER A 39 -3.33 -2.34 -1.84
C SER A 39 -3.37 -2.72 -3.33
N LEU A 40 -2.23 -2.55 -4.02
CA LEU A 40 -2.08 -2.94 -5.43
C LEU A 40 -2.19 -4.45 -5.61
N GLU A 41 -1.50 -5.24 -4.77
CA GLU A 41 -1.57 -6.70 -4.76
C GLU A 41 -3.02 -7.17 -4.64
N LEU A 42 -3.76 -6.67 -3.64
CA LEU A 42 -5.18 -7.02 -3.47
C LEU A 42 -6.05 -6.58 -4.65
N LYS A 43 -5.77 -5.43 -5.28
CA LYS A 43 -6.50 -4.98 -6.47
C LYS A 43 -6.25 -5.93 -7.65
N THR A 44 -5.00 -6.32 -7.86
CA THR A 44 -4.59 -7.24 -8.92
C THR A 44 -5.15 -8.64 -8.70
N ASP A 45 -5.10 -9.16 -7.48
CA ASP A 45 -5.65 -10.47 -7.12
C ASP A 45 -7.15 -10.54 -7.37
N ARG A 46 -7.89 -9.50 -6.99
CA ARG A 46 -9.34 -9.39 -7.25
C ARG A 46 -9.65 -9.35 -8.74
N ALA A 47 -8.89 -8.59 -9.52
CA ALA A 47 -9.07 -8.50 -10.97
C ALA A 47 -8.77 -9.85 -11.64
N TYR A 48 -7.70 -10.52 -11.22
CA TYR A 48 -7.33 -11.86 -11.67
C TYR A 48 -8.41 -12.89 -11.31
N ALA A 49 -8.84 -12.94 -10.05
CA ALA A 49 -9.91 -13.82 -9.59
C ALA A 49 -11.20 -13.60 -10.38
N TYR A 50 -11.59 -12.35 -10.62
CA TYR A 50 -12.76 -12.03 -11.43
C TYR A 50 -12.64 -12.54 -12.86
N HIS A 51 -11.48 -12.38 -13.49
CA HIS A 51 -11.21 -12.88 -14.84
C HIS A 51 -11.33 -14.40 -14.92
N ILE A 52 -10.74 -15.13 -13.96
CA ILE A 52 -10.79 -16.59 -13.92
C ILE A 52 -12.21 -17.10 -13.63
N LEU A 53 -12.90 -16.53 -12.64
CA LEU A 53 -14.29 -16.90 -12.31
C LEU A 53 -15.24 -16.65 -13.49
N THR A 54 -14.99 -15.60 -14.27
CA THR A 54 -15.82 -15.25 -15.43
C THR A 54 -15.53 -16.15 -16.63
N SER A 55 -14.27 -16.50 -16.90
CA SER A 55 -13.89 -17.37 -18.01
C SER A 55 -14.17 -18.86 -17.73
N SER A 56 -13.99 -19.30 -16.49
CA SER A 56 -13.97 -20.71 -16.12
C SER A 56 -15.29 -21.23 -15.54
N HIS A 57 -16.31 -20.37 -15.42
CA HIS A 57 -17.62 -20.70 -14.81
C HIS A 57 -17.52 -21.26 -13.38
N LEU A 58 -16.41 -21.01 -12.68
CA LEU A 58 -16.19 -21.42 -11.30
C LEU A 58 -16.99 -20.51 -10.36
N ARG A 59 -17.44 -21.08 -9.23
CA ARG A 59 -18.18 -20.31 -8.20
C ARG A 59 -17.25 -19.56 -7.25
N GLN A 60 -16.11 -20.16 -6.94
CA GLN A 60 -15.10 -19.60 -6.04
C GLN A 60 -13.69 -19.98 -6.49
N ILE A 61 -12.71 -19.15 -6.16
CA ILE A 61 -11.28 -19.40 -6.39
C ILE A 61 -10.47 -18.91 -5.19
N VAL A 62 -9.37 -19.60 -4.91
CA VAL A 62 -8.37 -19.14 -3.95
C VAL A 62 -7.25 -18.47 -4.72
N VAL A 63 -6.95 -17.22 -4.39
CA VAL A 63 -5.77 -16.49 -4.91
C VAL A 63 -4.94 -16.08 -3.70
N HIS A 64 -3.67 -16.50 -3.71
CA HIS A 64 -2.79 -16.46 -2.54
C HIS A 64 -3.45 -17.11 -1.30
N ASP A 65 -3.81 -16.31 -0.31
CA ASP A 65 -4.39 -16.69 0.96
C ASP A 65 -5.88 -16.33 1.08
N ARG A 66 -6.51 -15.85 -0.02
CA ARG A 66 -7.88 -15.33 0.00
C ARG A 66 -8.82 -16.09 -0.91
N ILE A 67 -10.05 -16.26 -0.43
CA ILE A 67 -11.13 -16.88 -1.21
C ILE A 67 -12.01 -15.79 -1.80
N TYR A 68 -12.16 -15.85 -3.12
CA TYR A 68 -12.99 -14.93 -3.88
C TYR A 68 -14.17 -15.64 -4.50
N GLU A 69 -15.33 -14.99 -4.48
CA GLU A 69 -16.58 -15.48 -5.09
C GLU A 69 -17.16 -14.46 -6.06
N LYS A 70 -17.91 -14.96 -7.04
CA LYS A 70 -18.61 -14.11 -7.99
C LYS A 70 -19.88 -13.52 -7.33
N ALA A 71 -19.93 -12.20 -7.18
CA ALA A 71 -21.04 -11.50 -6.54
C ALA A 71 -21.99 -10.79 -7.53
N GLY A 72 -21.67 -10.79 -8.82
CA GLY A 72 -22.49 -10.17 -9.85
C GLY A 72 -21.70 -9.80 -11.10
N GLN A 73 -22.28 -8.96 -11.96
CA GLN A 73 -21.55 -8.37 -13.08
C GLN A 73 -20.54 -7.34 -12.54
N HIS A 74 -19.27 -7.50 -12.89
CA HIS A 74 -18.16 -6.63 -12.46
C HIS A 74 -18.01 -6.51 -10.93
N ARG A 75 -18.45 -7.52 -10.17
CA ARG A 75 -18.32 -7.56 -8.71
C ARG A 75 -17.73 -8.87 -8.24
N ILE A 76 -16.87 -8.78 -7.24
CA ILE A 76 -16.27 -9.92 -6.56
C ILE A 76 -16.46 -9.79 -5.06
N TYR A 77 -16.80 -10.88 -4.40
CA TYR A 77 -16.86 -10.95 -2.95
C TYR A 77 -15.56 -11.54 -2.41
N ASP A 78 -14.91 -10.82 -1.50
CA ASP A 78 -13.74 -11.29 -0.76
C ASP A 78 -14.22 -11.84 0.58
N LYS A 79 -14.11 -13.16 0.79
CA LYS A 79 -14.58 -13.82 2.02
C LYS A 79 -13.81 -13.39 3.26
N GLU A 80 -12.51 -13.13 3.12
CA GLU A 80 -11.65 -12.74 4.23
C GLU A 80 -11.96 -11.30 4.66
N ALA A 81 -12.16 -10.40 3.69
CA ALA A 81 -12.58 -9.02 3.98
C ALA A 81 -14.09 -8.89 4.30
N LYS A 82 -14.88 -9.94 4.04
CA LYS A 82 -16.34 -9.97 4.15
C LYS A 82 -17.03 -8.82 3.42
N GLN A 83 -16.49 -8.43 2.26
CA GLN A 83 -16.92 -7.25 1.51
C GLN A 83 -16.94 -7.51 0.01
N GLU A 84 -17.90 -6.87 -0.68
CA GLU A 84 -17.95 -6.83 -2.14
C GLU A 84 -17.10 -5.68 -2.70
N PHE A 85 -16.39 -5.96 -3.79
CA PHE A 85 -15.59 -4.99 -4.51
C PHE A 85 -16.06 -4.90 -5.97
N ILE A 86 -16.13 -3.67 -6.47
CA ILE A 86 -16.37 -3.40 -7.89
C ILE A 86 -15.04 -3.54 -8.63
N ILE A 87 -15.04 -4.32 -9.70
CA ILE A 87 -13.91 -4.46 -10.61
C ILE A 87 -14.10 -3.46 -11.74
N GLU A 88 -13.35 -2.37 -11.68
CA GLU A 88 -13.24 -1.43 -12.80
C GLU A 88 -12.52 -2.15 -13.96
N LYS A 89 -13.07 -1.99 -15.17
CA LYS A 89 -12.51 -2.55 -16.41
C LYS A 89 -11.17 -1.90 -16.76
#